data_AF-A0A9P6ULB3-F1
#
_entry.id   AF-A0A9P6ULB3-F1
#
_cell.length_a   1.000
_cell.length_b   1.000
_cell.length_c   1.000
_cell.angle_alpha   90.00
_cell.angle_beta   90.00
_cell.angle_gamma   90.00
#
_symmetry.space_group_name_H-M   'P 1'
#
loop_
_entity.id
_entity.type
_entity.pdbx_description
1 polymer ?
#
loop_
_entity_poly.entity_id
_entity_poly.type
_entity_poly.pdbx_seq_one_letter_code
_entity_poly.pdbx_strand_id
1 'polypeptide(L)'
;MVLANRMMSPVFSEQNQVRELESLQRIVERTAGNLIDIPSTLQLDRLQQQEAQNRSNEYISALNTVKLPDHTIKKLHSMTSVIKSGDMPSEQLDGALKSSASSAVNSLKAPSVREVLAEKTIDSKTLGWMASAMGELHQATEQIDVEDVGDLIVTLSPPVA
;
A
#
# COMPACT_ATOMS: atom_id res chain seq x y z
N MET A 1 -68.91 23.92 27.51
CA MET A 1 -68.08 24.25 26.33
C MET A 1 -66.63 24.12 26.76
N VAL A 2 -66.07 22.92 26.60
CA VAL A 2 -64.72 22.56 27.08
C VAL A 2 -63.75 22.67 25.92
N LEU A 3 -62.84 23.65 25.98
CA LEU A 3 -61.73 23.78 25.05
C LEU A 3 -60.67 22.74 25.40
N ALA A 4 -60.38 21.88 24.41
CA ALA A 4 -59.44 20.78 24.52
C ALA A 4 -58.01 21.28 24.73
N ASN A 5 -57.46 21.01 25.92
CA ASN A 5 -56.02 21.00 26.15
C ASN A 5 -55.39 19.90 25.30
N ARG A 6 -54.74 20.31 24.21
CA ARG A 6 -53.93 19.46 23.35
C ARG A 6 -52.68 19.04 24.13
N MET A 7 -52.80 17.97 24.90
CA MET A 7 -51.65 17.32 25.54
C MET A 7 -50.73 16.78 24.45
N MET A 8 -49.59 17.45 24.22
CA MET A 8 -48.48 16.81 23.53
C MET A 8 -47.99 15.67 24.42
N SER A 9 -48.03 14.47 23.86
CA SER A 9 -47.65 13.25 24.56
C SER A 9 -46.15 13.26 24.85
N PRO A 10 -45.71 13.03 26.10
CA PRO A 10 -44.29 13.10 26.51
C PRO A 10 -43.38 12.11 25.75
N VAL A 11 -43.97 11.08 25.14
CA VAL A 11 -43.28 10.04 24.36
C VAL A 11 -42.60 10.59 23.09
N PHE A 12 -43.15 11.65 22.48
CA PHE A 12 -42.57 12.25 21.26
C PHE A 12 -41.32 13.09 21.55
N SER A 13 -41.22 13.66 22.74
CA SER A 13 -40.06 14.45 23.19
C SER A 13 -38.85 13.58 23.51
N GLU A 14 -39.05 12.43 24.17
CA GLU A 14 -37.96 11.53 24.54
C GLU A 14 -37.32 10.84 23.34
N GLN A 15 -38.12 10.37 22.37
CA GLN A 15 -37.59 9.76 21.14
C GLN A 15 -36.76 10.74 20.30
N ASN A 16 -37.10 12.03 20.33
CA ASN A 16 -36.37 13.06 19.61
C ASN A 16 -35.03 13.38 20.31
N GLN A 17 -35.02 13.41 21.65
CA GLN A 17 -33.79 13.56 22.44
C GLN A 17 -32.82 12.40 22.25
N VAL A 18 -33.31 11.15 22.21
CA VAL A 18 -32.46 9.98 21.95
C VAL A 18 -31.81 10.06 20.57
N ARG A 19 -32.56 10.46 19.54
CA ARG A 19 -32.03 10.64 18.19
C ARG A 19 -30.99 11.76 18.10
N GLU A 20 -31.22 12.86 18.80
CA GLU A 20 -30.28 13.99 18.87
C GLU A 20 -28.98 13.58 19.57
N LEU A 21 -29.07 12.84 20.67
CA LEU A 21 -27.90 12.28 21.37
C LEU A 21 -27.09 11.33 20.49
N GLU A 22 -27.73 10.45 19.73
CA GLU A 22 -27.02 9.58 18.77
C GLU A 22 -26.32 10.39 17.67
N SER A 23 -26.95 11.47 17.19
CA SER A 23 -26.34 12.35 16.19
C SER A 23 -25.11 13.05 16.76
N LEU A 24 -25.20 13.57 17.99
CA LEU A 24 -24.09 14.20 18.69
C LEU A 24 -22.96 13.19 18.95
N GLN A 25 -23.29 11.96 19.34
CA GLN A 25 -22.32 10.89 19.51
C GLN A 25 -21.56 10.61 18.21
N ARG A 26 -22.27 10.48 17.07
CA ARG A 26 -21.61 10.29 15.76
C ARG A 26 -20.71 11.46 15.39
N ILE A 27 -21.09 12.69 15.74
CA ILE A 27 -20.26 13.88 15.50
C ILE A 27 -19.00 13.81 16.36
N VAL A 28 -19.11 13.45 17.65
CA VAL A 28 -17.96 13.30 18.55
C VAL A 28 -17.04 12.19 18.06
N GLU A 29 -17.56 11.03 17.69
CA GLU A 29 -16.77 9.91 17.16
C GLU A 29 -16.06 10.29 15.86
N ARG A 30 -16.76 10.94 14.92
CA ARG A 30 -16.17 11.41 13.67
C ARG A 30 -15.11 12.47 13.93
N THR A 31 -15.34 13.38 14.88
CA THR A 31 -14.39 14.43 15.23
C THR A 31 -13.15 13.80 15.86
N ALA A 32 -13.31 12.93 16.86
CA ALA A 32 -12.21 12.22 17.50
C ALA A 32 -11.39 11.38 16.50
N GLY A 33 -12.03 10.74 15.52
CA GLY A 33 -11.34 10.00 14.46
C GLY A 33 -10.62 10.90 13.43
N ASN A 34 -11.03 12.16 13.29
CA ASN A 34 -10.44 13.13 12.35
C ASN A 34 -9.41 14.06 12.99
N LEU A 35 -9.28 14.05 14.32
CA LEU A 35 -8.24 14.82 15.00
C LEU A 35 -6.88 14.18 14.76
N ILE A 36 -5.92 15.00 14.35
CA ILE A 36 -4.52 14.61 14.26
C ILE A 36 -3.89 14.87 15.62
N ASP A 37 -3.59 13.81 16.37
CA ASP A 37 -2.79 13.90 17.58
C ASP A 37 -1.32 14.16 17.20
N ILE A 38 -0.71 15.17 17.81
CA ILE A 38 0.71 15.55 17.60
C ILE A 38 1.47 15.13 18.86
N PRO A 39 1.95 13.88 18.95
CA PRO A 39 2.60 13.40 20.15
C PRO A 39 3.97 14.06 20.37
N SER A 40 4.30 14.32 21.64
CA SER A 40 5.68 14.63 22.05
C SER A 40 6.51 13.35 22.00
N THR A 41 7.47 13.30 21.07
CA THR A 41 8.15 12.11 20.52
C THR A 41 8.96 11.22 21.49
N LEU A 42 8.92 11.41 22.80
CA LEU A 42 9.91 10.78 23.72
C LEU A 42 9.37 9.70 24.66
N GLN A 43 8.05 9.57 24.88
CA GLN A 43 7.50 8.58 25.82
C GLN A 43 6.67 7.46 25.18
N LEU A 44 6.23 7.64 23.94
CA LEU A 44 5.37 6.69 23.23
C LEU A 44 6.13 5.40 22.82
N ASP A 45 7.42 5.53 22.54
CA ASP A 45 8.18 4.51 21.81
C ASP A 45 8.40 3.21 22.61
N ARG A 46 8.69 3.30 23.92
CA ARG A 46 8.91 2.13 24.77
C ARG A 46 7.64 1.32 25.02
N LEU A 47 6.52 2.00 25.26
CA LEU A 47 5.23 1.35 25.50
C LEU A 47 4.71 0.70 24.21
N GLN A 48 4.86 1.40 23.08
CA GLN A 48 4.52 0.88 21.76
C GLN A 48 5.37 -0.34 21.38
N GLN A 49 6.66 -0.37 21.73
CA GLN A 49 7.54 -1.51 21.48
C GLN A 49 7.13 -2.75 22.27
N GLN A 50 6.80 -2.59 23.57
CA GLN A 50 6.34 -3.70 24.40
C GLN A 50 5.01 -4.26 23.91
N GLU A 51 4.05 -3.39 23.56
CA GLU A 51 2.77 -3.82 23.01
C GLU A 51 2.94 -4.53 21.66
N ALA A 52 3.78 -3.99 20.78
CA ALA A 52 4.10 -4.60 19.49
C ALA A 52 4.70 -6.01 19.68
N GLN A 53 5.61 -6.18 20.65
CA GLN A 53 6.19 -7.48 20.95
C GLN A 53 5.15 -8.47 21.49
N ASN A 54 4.26 -8.03 22.39
CA ASN A 54 3.18 -8.87 22.92
C ASN A 54 2.22 -9.31 21.80
N ARG A 55 1.78 -8.38 20.95
CA ARG A 55 0.91 -8.68 19.79
C ARG A 55 1.60 -9.61 18.80
N SER A 56 2.90 -9.43 18.56
CA SER A 56 3.69 -10.33 17.70
C SER A 56 3.68 -11.76 18.23
N ASN A 57 3.87 -11.95 19.54
CA ASN A 57 3.83 -13.27 20.16
C ASN A 57 2.43 -13.91 20.06
N GLU A 58 1.38 -13.12 20.22
CA GLU A 58 -0.01 -13.57 20.05
C GLU A 58 -0.28 -14.05 18.62
N TYR A 59 0.15 -13.28 17.61
CA TYR A 59 -0.01 -13.68 16.20
C TYR A 59 0.79 -14.93 15.84
N ILE A 60 2.01 -15.08 16.37
CA ILE A 60 2.80 -16.31 16.18
C ILE A 60 2.07 -17.51 16.79
N SER A 61 1.50 -17.36 17.99
CA SER A 61 0.73 -18.41 18.66
C SER A 61 -0.54 -18.78 17.88
N ALA A 62 -1.28 -17.77 17.40
CA ALA A 62 -2.47 -17.96 16.58
C ALA A 62 -2.13 -18.69 15.26
N LEU A 63 -1.05 -18.29 14.59
CA LEU A 63 -0.59 -18.93 13.35
C LEU A 63 -0.20 -20.40 13.57
N ASN A 64 0.49 -20.70 14.67
CA ASN A 64 0.85 -22.07 15.02
C ASN A 64 -0.37 -22.95 15.40
N THR A 65 -1.45 -22.32 15.86
CA THR A 65 -2.70 -22.99 16.22
C THR A 65 -3.56 -23.26 14.98
N VAL A 66 -3.53 -22.37 13.99
CA VAL A 66 -4.20 -22.54 12.70
C VAL A 66 -3.44 -23.56 11.86
N LYS A 67 -3.65 -24.85 12.16
CA LYS A 67 -3.24 -25.94 11.27
C LYS A 67 -4.11 -25.90 10.02
N LEU A 68 -3.57 -25.35 8.94
CA LEU A 68 -4.19 -25.49 7.63
C LEU A 68 -4.26 -26.98 7.28
N PRO A 69 -5.42 -27.47 6.78
CA PRO A 69 -5.50 -28.82 6.26
C PRO A 69 -4.44 -29.06 5.17
N ASP A 70 -3.82 -30.24 5.15
CA ASP A 70 -2.75 -30.58 4.20
C ASP A 70 -3.12 -30.33 2.73
N HIS A 71 -4.41 -30.44 2.39
CA HIS A 71 -4.89 -30.17 1.04
C HIS A 71 -4.79 -28.68 0.65
N THR A 72 -4.99 -27.77 1.61
CA THR A 72 -4.85 -26.32 1.41
C THR A 72 -3.37 -25.95 1.31
N ILE A 73 -2.52 -26.56 2.13
CA ILE A 73 -1.05 -26.38 2.05
C ILE A 73 -0.53 -26.86 0.69
N LYS A 74 -0.96 -28.03 0.22
CA LYS A 74 -0.61 -28.54 -1.12
C LYS A 74 -1.12 -27.63 -2.24
N LYS A 75 -2.35 -27.10 -2.12
CA LYS A 75 -2.91 -26.15 -3.09
C LYS A 75 -2.13 -24.82 -3.10
N LEU A 76 -1.78 -24.28 -1.93
CA LEU A 76 -0.92 -23.11 -1.81
C LEU A 76 0.46 -23.36 -2.40
N HIS A 77 1.12 -24.49 -2.09
CA HIS A 77 2.40 -24.83 -2.73
C HIS A 77 2.28 -24.97 -4.24
N SER A 78 1.18 -25.51 -4.78
CA SER A 78 0.96 -25.56 -6.23
C SER A 78 0.75 -24.17 -6.86
N MET A 79 0.24 -23.19 -6.10
CA MET A 79 0.05 -21.81 -6.53
C MET A 79 1.30 -20.93 -6.31
N THR A 80 2.11 -21.25 -5.30
CA THR A 80 3.31 -20.49 -4.91
C THR A 80 4.61 -21.07 -5.50
N SER A 81 4.58 -22.26 -6.10
CA SER A 81 5.71 -22.92 -6.80
C SER A 81 6.12 -22.23 -8.13
N VAL A 82 6.01 -20.91 -8.20
CA VAL A 82 6.71 -20.07 -9.18
C VAL A 82 7.93 -19.41 -8.53
N ILE A 83 8.06 -19.44 -7.20
CA ILE A 83 9.26 -19.01 -6.49
C ILE A 83 9.85 -20.24 -5.82
N LYS A 84 10.72 -20.95 -6.55
CA LYS A 84 11.71 -21.80 -5.89
C LYS A 84 12.70 -20.85 -5.21
N SER A 85 12.34 -20.40 -4.02
CA SER A 85 13.25 -19.85 -3.03
C SER A 85 14.41 -20.85 -2.92
N GLY A 86 15.57 -20.43 -3.40
CA GLY A 86 16.82 -21.04 -2.98
C GLY A 86 16.90 -20.85 -1.47
N ASP A 87 16.66 -21.92 -0.73
CA ASP A 87 17.06 -22.02 0.65
C ASP A 87 18.43 -22.71 0.68
N MET A 88 19.33 -22.11 1.45
CA MET A 88 20.69 -22.54 1.68
C MET A 88 20.74 -24.00 2.17
N PRO A 89 21.71 -24.77 1.68
CA PRO A 89 22.43 -25.63 2.61
C PRO A 89 23.92 -25.29 2.58
N SER A 90 24.43 -25.21 3.81
CA SER A 90 25.82 -25.42 4.22
C SER A 90 26.63 -26.29 3.26
N GLU A 91 27.88 -25.90 3.06
CA GLU A 91 29.02 -26.63 2.48
C GLU A 91 28.79 -28.12 2.18
N GLN A 92 29.08 -28.55 0.94
CA GLN A 92 30.21 -29.46 0.63
C GLN A 92 30.09 -30.06 -0.79
N LEU A 93 31.27 -30.24 -1.37
CA LEU A 93 31.66 -30.54 -2.75
C LEU A 93 31.14 -31.84 -3.39
N ASP A 94 31.15 -31.80 -4.73
CA ASP A 94 31.45 -32.86 -5.70
C ASP A 94 30.49 -34.05 -5.85
N GLY A 95 30.05 -34.25 -7.10
CA GLY A 95 29.49 -35.52 -7.52
C GLY A 95 28.60 -35.41 -8.75
N ALA A 96 29.16 -35.71 -9.92
CA ALA A 96 28.43 -36.03 -11.13
C ALA A 96 27.28 -37.03 -10.89
N LEU A 97 26.22 -36.96 -11.70
CA LEU A 97 25.39 -38.05 -12.25
C LEU A 97 24.08 -37.39 -12.76
N LYS A 98 23.88 -37.21 -14.08
CA LYS A 98 23.29 -38.17 -15.03
C LYS A 98 21.97 -38.78 -14.57
N SER A 99 21.07 -38.87 -15.56
CA SER A 99 19.82 -39.66 -15.64
C SER A 99 18.61 -39.04 -14.93
N SER A 100 17.41 -39.05 -15.51
CA SER A 100 16.93 -39.39 -16.85
C SER A 100 15.52 -38.82 -16.97
N ALA A 101 15.06 -38.62 -18.20
CA ALA A 101 13.67 -38.66 -18.68
C ALA A 101 12.60 -38.92 -17.60
N SER A 102 11.49 -38.17 -17.54
CA SER A 102 10.46 -38.26 -18.58
C SER A 102 9.35 -37.21 -18.39
N SER A 103 8.93 -36.63 -19.52
CA SER A 103 7.54 -36.35 -19.95
C SER A 103 6.60 -35.50 -19.07
N ALA A 104 6.42 -34.24 -19.47
CA ALA A 104 5.13 -33.56 -19.71
C ALA A 104 5.44 -32.11 -20.16
N VAL A 105 5.73 -31.87 -21.44
CA VAL A 105 4.79 -31.28 -22.43
C VAL A 105 3.84 -30.24 -21.83
N ASN A 106 4.41 -29.11 -21.40
CA ASN A 106 3.99 -27.72 -21.68
C ASN A 106 4.77 -26.76 -20.78
N SER A 107 6.09 -26.93 -20.76
CA SER A 107 6.98 -25.94 -20.19
C SER A 107 7.18 -24.87 -21.27
N LEU A 108 6.57 -23.70 -21.07
CA LEU A 108 7.02 -22.47 -21.72
C LEU A 108 8.48 -22.29 -21.29
N LYS A 109 9.35 -22.89 -22.10
CA LYS A 109 10.79 -22.89 -21.90
C LYS A 109 11.22 -21.44 -21.96
N ALA A 110 11.70 -20.91 -20.84
CA ALA A 110 12.39 -19.63 -20.86
C ALA A 110 13.46 -19.72 -21.96
N PRO A 111 13.50 -18.76 -22.91
CA PRO A 111 14.42 -18.83 -24.03
C PRO A 111 15.83 -18.97 -23.48
N SER A 112 16.60 -19.91 -24.03
CA SER A 112 17.96 -20.14 -23.58
C SER A 112 18.79 -18.86 -23.75
N VAL A 113 19.84 -18.67 -22.96
CA VAL A 113 20.73 -17.49 -23.09
C VAL A 113 21.23 -17.32 -24.53
N ARG A 114 21.43 -18.43 -25.28
CA ARG A 114 21.79 -18.39 -26.70
C ARG A 114 20.65 -17.95 -27.61
N GLU A 115 19.41 -18.28 -27.26
CA GLU A 115 18.22 -17.86 -28.01
C GLU A 115 17.94 -16.36 -27.81
N VAL A 116 18.06 -15.85 -26.57
CA VAL A 116 17.89 -14.42 -26.27
C VAL A 116 18.98 -13.56 -26.93
N LEU A 117 20.23 -14.05 -26.96
CA LEU A 117 21.34 -13.36 -27.63
C LEU A 117 21.29 -13.48 -29.16
N ALA A 118 20.63 -14.51 -29.69
CA ALA A 118 20.36 -14.66 -31.12
C ALA A 118 19.09 -13.92 -31.56
N GLU A 119 18.25 -13.52 -30.61
CA GLU A 119 17.06 -12.72 -30.86
C GLU A 119 17.48 -11.36 -31.43
N LYS A 120 16.75 -10.93 -32.46
CA LYS A 120 17.11 -9.79 -33.30
C LYS A 120 17.33 -8.55 -32.42
N THR A 121 18.54 -8.00 -32.49
CA THR A 121 18.91 -6.73 -31.86
C THR A 121 17.86 -5.65 -32.15
N ILE A 122 17.62 -4.76 -31.19
CA ILE A 122 16.69 -3.63 -31.33
C ILE A 122 16.88 -2.97 -32.69
N ASP A 123 15.79 -2.89 -33.47
CA ASP A 123 15.87 -2.31 -34.81
C ASP A 123 16.25 -0.82 -34.72
N SER A 124 17.08 -0.38 -35.66
CA SER A 124 17.56 1.00 -35.77
C SER A 124 16.41 2.01 -35.81
N LYS A 125 15.29 1.63 -36.43
CA LYS A 125 14.07 2.44 -36.46
C LYS A 125 13.49 2.63 -35.06
N THR A 126 13.38 1.56 -34.28
CA THR A 126 12.88 1.63 -32.89
C THR A 126 13.80 2.48 -32.02
N LEU A 127 15.11 2.32 -32.16
CA LEU A 127 16.09 3.14 -31.45
C LEU A 127 15.97 4.63 -31.82
N GLY A 128 15.78 4.95 -33.10
CA GLY A 128 15.58 6.33 -33.56
C GLY A 128 14.27 6.95 -33.07
N TRP A 129 13.19 6.17 -33.02
CA TRP A 129 11.92 6.61 -32.43
C TRP A 129 12.06 6.91 -30.93
N MET A 130 12.75 6.04 -30.19
CA MET A 130 13.02 6.26 -28.77
C MET A 130 13.88 7.51 -28.53
N ALA A 131 14.93 7.71 -29.35
CA ALA A 131 15.78 8.89 -29.24
C ALA A 131 15.00 10.18 -29.51
N SER A 132 14.11 10.17 -30.51
CA SER A 132 13.26 11.32 -30.84
C SER A 132 12.27 11.61 -29.70
N ALA A 133 11.58 10.59 -29.18
CA ALA A 133 10.67 10.73 -28.05
C ALA A 133 11.37 11.27 -26.80
N MET A 134 12.60 10.81 -26.52
CA MET A 134 13.39 11.31 -25.39
C MET A 134 13.79 12.78 -25.58
N GLY A 135 14.11 13.20 -26.81
CA GLY A 135 14.39 14.60 -27.14
C GLY A 135 13.18 15.50 -26.95
N GLU A 136 12.00 15.07 -27.42
CA GLU A 136 10.74 15.81 -27.23
C GLU A 136 10.37 15.94 -25.75
N LEU A 137 10.52 14.85 -24.97
CA LEU A 137 10.28 14.89 -23.53
C LEU A 137 11.24 15.85 -22.83
N HIS A 138 12.53 15.82 -23.17
CA HIS A 138 13.51 16.72 -22.60
C HIS A 138 13.16 18.18 -22.89
N GLN A 139 12.84 18.51 -24.14
CA GLN A 139 12.40 19.84 -24.55
C GLN A 139 11.11 20.28 -23.84
N ALA A 140 10.14 19.38 -23.65
CA ALA A 140 8.93 19.69 -22.89
C ALA A 140 9.22 19.95 -21.42
N THR A 141 10.22 19.26 -20.85
CA THR A 141 10.62 19.45 -19.44
C THR A 141 11.28 20.82 -19.24
N GLU A 142 12.05 21.30 -20.21
CA GLU A 142 12.66 22.63 -20.17
C GLU A 142 11.62 23.77 -20.22
N GLN A 143 10.44 23.51 -20.77
CA GLN A 143 9.34 24.50 -20.81
C GLN A 143 8.57 24.58 -19.50
N ILE A 144 8.84 23.70 -18.53
CA ILE A 144 8.24 23.77 -17.20
C ILE A 144 9.04 24.79 -16.39
N ASP A 145 8.66 26.06 -16.52
CA ASP A 145 9.20 27.16 -15.73
C ASP A 145 8.07 28.01 -15.14
N VAL A 146 8.38 28.79 -14.10
CA VAL A 146 7.43 29.72 -13.48
C VAL A 146 7.56 31.06 -14.19
N GLU A 147 6.50 31.48 -14.88
CA GLU A 147 6.45 32.81 -15.50
C GLU A 147 6.45 33.91 -14.42
N ASP A 148 7.30 34.92 -14.62
CA ASP A 148 7.33 36.10 -13.76
C ASP A 148 6.14 37.01 -14.09
N VAL A 149 5.12 36.96 -13.23
CA VAL A 149 3.91 37.78 -13.31
C VAL A 149 3.97 39.03 -12.43
N GLY A 150 5.12 39.30 -11.79
CA GLY A 150 5.37 40.47 -10.96
C GLY A 150 5.98 40.15 -9.60
N ASP A 151 6.22 41.20 -8.82
CA ASP A 151 6.94 41.09 -7.56
C ASP A 151 6.18 40.25 -6.51
N LEU A 152 6.74 39.10 -6.14
CA LEU A 152 6.27 38.31 -4.99
C LEU A 152 6.46 39.06 -3.66
N ILE A 153 7.47 39.95 -3.60
CA ILE A 153 7.84 40.68 -2.40
C ILE A 153 7.80 42.17 -2.71
N VAL A 154 6.83 42.86 -2.12
CA VAL A 154 6.77 44.32 -2.15
C VAL A 154 7.37 44.85 -0.85
N THR A 155 8.45 45.64 -0.96
CA THR A 155 9.03 46.31 0.20
C THR A 155 8.26 47.59 0.50
N LEU A 156 7.67 47.66 1.69
CA LEU A 156 7.00 48.87 2.16
C LEU A 156 8.03 49.75 2.88
N SER A 157 8.59 50.72 2.17
CA SER A 157 9.34 51.81 2.79
C SER A 157 8.45 53.04 2.91
N PRO A 158 8.37 53.69 4.09
CA PRO A 158 7.64 54.95 4.21
C PRO A 158 8.31 56.02 3.33
N PRO A 159 7.54 56.95 2.74
CA PRO A 159 8.11 58.04 1.96
C PRO A 159 9.03 58.86 2.86
N VAL A 160 10.28 59.07 2.41
CA VAL A 160 11.23 59.97 3.06
C VAL A 160 10.66 61.38 2.93
N ALA A 161 10.32 61.99 4.07
CA ALA A 161 9.82 63.36 4.17
C ALA A 161 10.95 64.39 3.97
#